data_AF-A0AAW0AHJ5-F1
#
_entry.id   AF-A0AAW0AHJ5-F1
#
_cell.length_a   1.000
_cell.length_b   1.000
_cell.length_c   1.000
_cell.angle_alpha   90.00
_cell.angle_beta   90.00
_cell.angle_gamma   90.00
#
_symmetry.space_group_name_H-M   'P 1'
#
loop_
_entity.id
_entity.type
_entity.pdbx_description
1 polymer ?
#
loop_
_entity_poly.entity_id
_entity_poly.type
_entity_poly.pdbx_seq_one_letter_code
_entity_poly.pdbx_strand_id
1 'polypeptide(L)'
;MTLKEPLSHKATMHTLRNGALPVYSCHRRYYPNYHVRKSTSLRTYYGGVPRSIQVAQHFYIESPLLELFANGMVFGWLSSSNWGLDIQYCASSDRVSRPQQQDCVCFAATVIRPNPDGWNLDMRAEDVLNGFFLYSLLLEKAERRSILVLAHDESTQKGRLGPALAERNKAMEGIGQEAYPHACDLCFFVFEDGDGNLSANSIY
;
A
#
# COMPACT_ATOMS: atom_id res chain seq x y z
N MET A 1 -34.54 15.25 -4.60
CA MET A 1 -33.49 14.48 -3.90
C MET A 1 -32.84 15.42 -2.90
N THR A 2 -33.31 15.42 -1.65
CA THR A 2 -32.90 16.40 -0.63
C THR A 2 -31.63 15.92 0.06
N LEU A 3 -30.57 16.72 0.00
CA LEU A 3 -29.34 16.51 0.77
C LEU A 3 -29.68 16.63 2.26
N LYS A 4 -29.79 15.50 2.96
CA LYS A 4 -29.82 15.49 4.43
C LYS A 4 -28.51 16.06 4.97
N GLU A 5 -28.54 16.53 6.23
CA GLU A 5 -27.40 17.07 6.95
C GLU A 5 -26.12 16.25 6.72
N PRO A 6 -24.96 16.90 6.52
CA PRO A 6 -23.72 16.20 6.26
C PRO A 6 -23.29 15.45 7.52
N LEU A 7 -23.56 14.14 7.54
CA LEU A 7 -22.99 13.24 8.54
C LEU A 7 -21.48 13.17 8.32
N SER A 8 -20.72 13.67 9.29
CA SER A 8 -19.26 13.56 9.36
C SER A 8 -18.88 12.34 10.20
N HIS A 9 -17.94 11.56 9.71
CA HIS A 9 -17.38 10.39 10.39
C HIS A 9 -15.92 10.64 10.70
N LYS A 10 -15.50 10.29 11.92
CA LYS A 10 -14.09 10.26 12.30
C LYS A 10 -13.35 9.24 11.44
N ALA A 11 -12.20 9.62 10.90
CA ALA A 11 -11.35 8.78 10.08
C ALA A 11 -9.86 9.09 10.27
N THR A 12 -8.99 8.11 10.07
CA THR A 12 -7.55 8.30 10.29
C THR A 12 -6.81 8.37 8.97
N MET A 13 -5.91 9.36 8.84
CA MET A 13 -5.03 9.51 7.69
C MET A 13 -3.58 9.33 8.14
N HIS A 14 -2.90 8.32 7.59
CA HIS A 14 -1.48 8.09 7.82
C HIS A 14 -0.66 8.71 6.71
N THR A 15 0.28 9.56 7.11
CA THR A 15 1.12 10.34 6.21
C THR A 15 2.58 10.00 6.43
N LEU A 16 3.38 10.15 5.38
CA LEU A 16 4.82 9.88 5.46
C LEU A 16 5.53 10.86 6.41
N ARG A 17 5.13 12.13 6.40
CA ARG A 17 5.85 13.20 7.11
C ARG A 17 5.33 13.48 8.51
N ASN A 18 4.03 13.32 8.73
CA ASN A 18 3.39 13.76 9.97
C ASN A 18 2.79 12.58 10.76
N GLY A 19 2.96 11.34 10.28
CA GLY A 19 2.36 10.16 10.88
C GLY A 19 0.84 10.16 10.80
N ALA A 20 0.17 9.67 11.85
CA ALA A 20 -1.28 9.55 11.95
C ALA A 20 -1.95 10.90 12.26
N LEU A 21 -2.90 11.30 11.42
CA LEU A 21 -3.67 12.53 11.56
C LEU A 21 -5.17 12.22 11.67
N PRO A 22 -5.89 12.82 12.64
CA PRO A 22 -7.34 12.75 12.69
C PRO A 22 -7.95 13.58 11.55
N VAL A 23 -8.80 12.97 10.74
CA VAL A 23 -9.51 13.63 9.64
C VAL A 23 -11.01 13.31 9.67
N TYR A 24 -11.83 14.24 9.17
CA TYR A 24 -13.26 13.98 9.01
C TYR A 24 -13.56 13.55 7.57
N SER A 25 -14.34 12.47 7.44
CA SER A 25 -14.91 12.06 6.15
C SER A 25 -16.40 12.41 6.13
N CYS A 26 -16.89 13.01 5.05
CA CYS A 26 -18.31 13.35 4.90
C CYS A 26 -19.05 12.30 4.07
N HIS A 27 -20.34 12.11 4.36
CA HIS A 27 -21.24 11.16 3.66
C HIS A 27 -21.59 11.49 2.20
N ARG A 28 -20.72 12.16 1.44
CA ARG A 28 -20.88 12.08 0.00
C ARG A 28 -20.63 10.62 -0.38
N ARG A 29 -21.56 10.01 -1.12
CA ARG A 29 -21.49 8.62 -1.63
C ARG A 29 -20.34 8.41 -2.63
N TYR A 30 -19.40 9.34 -2.66
CA TYR A 30 -18.24 9.40 -3.50
C TYR A 30 -17.06 8.93 -2.66
N TYR A 31 -16.54 7.76 -2.98
CA TYR A 31 -15.30 7.31 -2.36
C TYR A 31 -14.14 8.00 -3.07
N PRO A 32 -13.09 8.43 -2.34
CA PRO A 32 -12.00 9.21 -2.95
C PRO A 32 -11.28 8.46 -4.07
N ASN A 33 -11.16 7.14 -3.97
CA ASN A 33 -10.42 6.29 -4.88
C ASN A 33 -11.29 5.45 -5.82
N TYR A 34 -12.61 5.38 -5.62
CA TYR A 34 -13.51 4.57 -6.47
C TYR A 34 -14.95 5.08 -6.49
N HIS A 35 -15.73 4.55 -7.43
CA HIS A 35 -17.19 4.61 -7.39
C HIS A 35 -17.78 3.21 -7.36
N VAL A 36 -19.04 3.12 -6.91
CA VAL A 36 -19.75 1.85 -6.77
C VAL A 36 -20.96 1.85 -7.69
N ARG A 37 -21.02 0.88 -8.59
CA ARG A 37 -22.17 0.68 -9.47
C ARG A 37 -23.11 -0.34 -8.84
N LYS A 38 -24.27 0.13 -8.36
CA LYS A 38 -25.27 -0.71 -7.68
C LYS A 38 -25.79 -1.88 -8.52
N SER A 39 -25.97 -1.70 -9.83
CA SER A 39 -26.55 -2.73 -10.71
C SER A 39 -25.66 -3.97 -10.85
N THR A 40 -24.35 -3.81 -10.70
CA THR A 40 -23.37 -4.90 -10.87
C THR A 40 -22.66 -5.26 -9.57
N SER A 41 -22.89 -4.49 -8.51
CA SER A 41 -22.12 -4.53 -7.26
C SER A 41 -20.59 -4.51 -7.46
N LEU A 42 -20.15 -3.63 -8.37
CA LEU A 42 -18.72 -3.47 -8.67
C LEU A 42 -18.21 -2.15 -8.11
N ARG A 43 -17.02 -2.24 -7.54
CA ARG A 43 -16.17 -1.13 -7.14
C ARG A 43 -15.19 -0.86 -8.28
N THR A 44 -15.31 0.28 -8.93
CA THR A 44 -14.42 0.70 -10.03
C THR A 44 -13.55 1.84 -9.54
N TYR A 45 -12.25 1.62 -9.48
CA TYR A 45 -11.27 2.62 -9.06
C TYR A 45 -11.09 3.68 -10.15
N TYR A 46 -10.70 4.89 -9.74
CA TYR A 46 -10.27 5.89 -10.71
C TYR A 46 -8.90 5.50 -11.28
N GLY A 47 -8.65 5.85 -12.55
CA GLY A 47 -7.38 5.53 -13.20
C GLY A 47 -6.20 6.24 -12.55
N GLY A 48 -5.02 5.63 -12.67
CA GLY A 48 -3.80 6.11 -12.01
C GLY A 48 -3.75 5.76 -10.53
N VAL A 49 -2.77 6.35 -9.83
CA VAL A 49 -2.55 6.12 -8.40
C VAL A 49 -2.82 7.42 -7.64
N PRO A 50 -3.85 7.47 -6.77
CA PRO A 50 -4.17 8.68 -6.04
C PRO A 50 -3.11 8.96 -4.96
N ARG A 51 -2.97 10.21 -4.55
CA ARG A 51 -2.00 10.60 -3.49
C ARG A 51 -2.34 10.01 -2.13
N SER A 52 -3.64 9.83 -1.84
CA SER A 52 -4.13 9.16 -0.65
C SER A 52 -5.12 8.06 -1.03
N ILE A 53 -4.96 6.90 -0.42
CA ILE A 53 -5.75 5.70 -0.71
C ILE A 53 -6.60 5.39 0.50
N GLN A 54 -7.91 5.22 0.28
CA GLN A 54 -8.80 4.63 1.27
C GLN A 54 -8.58 3.12 1.29
N VAL A 55 -7.89 2.62 2.32
CA VAL A 55 -7.50 1.20 2.44
C VAL A 55 -8.52 0.38 3.23
N ALA A 56 -9.23 1.03 4.16
CA ALA A 56 -10.36 0.47 4.89
C ALA A 56 -11.44 1.54 5.15
N GLN A 57 -12.53 1.15 5.81
CA GLN A 57 -13.56 2.11 6.17
C GLN A 57 -12.98 3.11 7.18
N HIS A 58 -13.04 4.41 6.84
CA HIS A 58 -12.50 5.50 7.65
C HIS A 58 -10.98 5.40 7.92
N PHE A 59 -10.23 4.75 7.04
CA PHE A 59 -8.77 4.59 7.18
C PHE A 59 -8.07 4.88 5.84
N TYR A 60 -7.14 5.82 5.86
CA TYR A 60 -6.46 6.35 4.69
C TYR A 60 -4.94 6.31 4.87
N ILE A 61 -4.22 6.02 3.79
CA ILE A 61 -2.75 6.02 3.77
C ILE A 61 -2.27 6.79 2.54
N GLU A 62 -1.24 7.62 2.69
CA GLU A 62 -0.56 8.28 1.58
C GLU A 62 0.23 7.29 0.71
N SER A 63 0.21 7.48 -0.61
CA SER A 63 0.97 6.66 -1.56
C SER A 63 2.49 6.67 -1.31
N PRO A 64 3.14 7.82 -1.02
CA PRO A 64 4.55 7.84 -0.61
C PRO A 64 4.86 7.00 0.63
N LEU A 65 3.91 6.85 1.55
CA LEU A 65 4.07 6.01 2.74
C LEU A 65 3.95 4.52 2.38
N LEU A 66 3.05 4.17 1.48
CA LEU A 66 2.92 2.80 0.94
C LEU A 66 4.15 2.40 0.11
N GLU A 67 4.76 3.36 -0.59
CA GLU A 67 6.03 3.17 -1.29
C GLU A 67 7.19 2.97 -0.32
N LEU A 68 7.25 3.72 0.78
CA LEU A 68 8.21 3.46 1.86
C LEU A 68 8.03 2.04 2.42
N PHE A 69 6.79 1.61 2.65
CA PHE A 69 6.51 0.25 3.10
C PHE A 69 7.03 -0.81 2.14
N ALA A 70 6.76 -0.64 0.84
CA ALA A 70 7.26 -1.53 -0.20
C ALA A 70 8.79 -1.61 -0.17
N ASN A 71 9.47 -0.47 -0.13
CA ASN A 71 10.93 -0.41 -0.07
C ASN A 71 11.50 -1.09 1.18
N GLY A 72 10.93 -0.85 2.37
CA GLY A 72 11.45 -1.50 3.58
C GLY A 72 11.09 -2.99 3.67
N MET A 73 9.98 -3.44 3.06
CA MET A 73 9.69 -4.88 2.93
C MET A 73 10.70 -5.58 2.01
N VAL A 74 11.09 -4.92 0.91
CA VAL A 74 12.03 -5.50 -0.08
C VAL A 74 13.49 -5.42 0.37
N PHE A 75 13.96 -4.25 0.79
CA PHE A 75 15.37 -4.01 1.09
C PHE A 75 15.72 -4.12 2.57
N GLY A 76 14.77 -3.81 3.44
CA GLY A 76 14.97 -3.79 4.89
C GLY A 76 14.52 -5.06 5.61
N TRP A 77 13.95 -6.03 4.88
CA TRP A 77 13.39 -7.26 5.45
C TRP A 77 12.36 -6.98 6.58
N LEU A 78 11.66 -5.85 6.49
CA LEU A 78 10.71 -5.42 7.50
C LEU A 78 9.38 -6.14 7.31
N SER A 79 8.80 -6.65 8.41
CA SER A 79 7.45 -7.22 8.37
C SER A 79 6.38 -6.12 8.41
N SER A 80 5.16 -6.43 7.98
CA SER A 80 4.01 -5.51 8.17
C SER A 80 3.75 -5.15 9.64
N SER A 81 4.09 -6.05 10.57
CA SER A 81 3.98 -5.80 12.01
C SER A 81 5.02 -4.78 12.49
N ASN A 82 6.22 -4.76 11.88
CA ASN A 82 7.25 -3.78 12.19
C ASN A 82 6.78 -2.37 11.77
N TRP A 83 6.09 -2.27 10.63
CA TRP A 83 5.58 -0.98 10.12
C TRP A 83 4.46 -0.36 10.96
N GLY A 84 3.52 -1.19 11.45
CA GLY A 84 2.45 -0.71 12.33
C GLY A 84 3.00 -0.03 13.59
N LEU A 85 4.11 -0.55 14.12
CA LEU A 85 4.81 0.00 15.28
C LEU A 85 5.62 1.27 14.93
N ASP A 86 6.30 1.29 13.78
CA ASP A 86 7.18 2.40 13.40
C ASP A 86 6.41 3.68 13.05
N ILE A 87 5.28 3.57 12.33
CA ILE A 87 4.43 4.75 12.07
C ILE A 87 3.82 5.33 13.34
N GLN A 88 3.40 4.47 14.27
CA GLN A 88 2.91 4.90 15.57
C GLN A 88 3.98 5.74 16.27
N TYR A 89 5.24 5.32 16.14
CA TYR A 89 6.40 6.01 16.70
C TYR A 89 6.67 7.36 16.03
N CYS A 90 6.65 7.43 14.69
CA CYS A 90 6.86 8.68 13.95
C CYS A 90 5.73 9.71 14.13
N ALA A 91 4.47 9.27 14.29
CA ALA A 91 3.32 10.13 14.56
C ALA A 91 3.40 10.86 15.90
N SER A 92 4.14 10.28 16.84
CA SER A 92 4.25 10.74 18.21
C SER A 92 5.20 11.96 18.36
N SER A 93 6.21 12.08 17.49
CA SER A 93 7.19 13.17 17.55
C SER A 93 6.58 14.56 17.22
N ASP A 94 6.60 15.48 18.20
CA ASP A 94 6.28 16.88 17.99
C ASP A 94 7.45 17.61 17.32
N ARG A 95 7.27 18.03 16.06
CA ARG A 95 8.26 18.76 15.26
C ARG A 95 8.44 20.24 15.66
N VAL A 96 7.95 20.68 16.81
CA VAL A 96 7.90 22.12 17.14
C VAL A 96 9.21 22.67 17.71
N SER A 97 10.19 21.84 18.12
CA SER A 97 11.33 22.36 18.92
C SER A 97 12.73 21.92 18.51
N ARG A 98 13.03 21.62 17.24
CA ARG A 98 14.44 21.41 16.79
C ARG A 98 14.73 21.99 15.41
N PRO A 99 15.43 23.12 15.29
CA PRO A 99 15.83 23.72 14.00
C PRO A 99 17.14 23.13 13.44
N GLN A 100 17.46 21.86 13.73
CA GLN A 100 18.68 21.25 13.21
C GLN A 100 18.50 19.75 12.99
N GLN A 101 18.28 19.42 11.71
CA GLN A 101 18.97 18.33 11.02
C GLN A 101 18.99 16.98 11.76
N GLN A 102 17.95 16.19 11.55
CA GLN A 102 18.07 14.74 11.54
C GLN A 102 17.05 14.17 10.56
N ASP A 103 17.56 13.82 9.39
CA ASP A 103 16.95 12.92 8.40
C ASP A 103 16.85 11.52 9.02
N CYS A 104 16.08 11.40 10.09
CA CYS A 104 15.93 10.15 10.82
C CYS A 104 14.81 9.36 10.15
N VAL A 105 15.23 8.42 9.30
CA VAL A 105 14.36 7.43 8.66
C VAL A 105 14.03 6.27 9.62
N CYS A 106 14.50 6.28 10.88
CA CYS A 106 14.29 5.18 11.83
C CYS A 106 14.77 5.49 13.27
N PHE A 107 13.91 5.20 14.27
CA PHE A 107 14.14 4.97 15.71
C PHE A 107 14.63 6.11 16.64
N ALA A 108 13.88 6.30 17.76
CA ALA A 108 14.02 7.25 18.90
C ALA A 108 13.53 8.70 18.62
N ALA A 109 12.71 9.39 19.44
CA ALA A 109 12.33 9.26 20.84
C ALA A 109 10.86 9.71 21.06
N THR A 110 10.25 9.19 22.11
CA THR A 110 8.86 9.37 22.58
C THR A 110 8.49 10.83 22.82
N VAL A 111 7.46 11.32 22.12
CA VAL A 111 6.54 12.36 22.63
C VAL A 111 5.14 11.82 22.42
N ILE A 112 4.32 11.72 23.45
CA ILE A 112 2.94 11.22 23.29
C ILE A 112 2.11 12.41 22.80
N ARG A 113 1.67 12.42 21.54
CA ARG A 113 0.56 13.29 21.16
C ARG A 113 -0.67 12.81 21.94
N PRO A 114 -1.35 13.66 22.72
CA PRO A 114 -2.63 13.27 23.29
C PRO A 114 -3.56 12.93 22.13
N ASN A 115 -3.92 11.65 22.03
CA ASN A 115 -4.91 11.20 21.08
C ASN A 115 -6.21 11.96 21.39
N PRO A 116 -6.79 12.72 20.44
CA PRO A 116 -8.07 13.36 20.70
C PRO A 116 -9.11 12.29 21.08
N ASP A 117 -10.00 12.61 22.00
CA ASP A 117 -10.92 11.63 22.58
C ASP A 117 -11.71 10.86 21.49
N GLY A 118 -11.61 9.54 21.56
CA GLY A 118 -12.33 8.60 20.68
C GLY A 118 -11.86 8.57 19.23
N TRP A 119 -10.60 8.90 18.95
CA TRP A 119 -9.94 8.61 17.67
C TRP A 119 -9.10 7.34 17.77
N ASN A 120 -9.11 6.52 16.72
CA ASN A 120 -8.21 5.36 16.63
C ASN A 120 -7.08 5.71 15.65
N LEU A 121 -5.90 6.01 16.18
CA LEU A 121 -4.72 6.38 15.39
C LEU A 121 -3.80 5.18 15.12
N ASP A 122 -4.16 3.99 15.58
CA ASP A 122 -3.30 2.81 15.49
C ASP A 122 -3.37 2.21 14.09
N MET A 123 -2.20 1.86 13.55
CA MET A 123 -2.09 1.10 12.31
C MET A 123 -1.74 -0.34 12.62
N ARG A 124 -2.61 -1.27 12.20
CA ARG A 124 -2.34 -2.70 12.35
C ARG A 124 -1.59 -3.24 11.13
N ALA A 125 -0.98 -4.42 11.31
CA ALA A 125 -0.31 -5.13 10.22
C ALA A 125 -1.25 -5.38 9.03
N GLU A 126 -2.52 -5.68 9.28
CA GLU A 126 -3.51 -5.88 8.23
C GLU A 126 -3.78 -4.60 7.44
N ASP A 127 -3.75 -3.42 8.08
CA ASP A 127 -3.98 -2.15 7.42
C ASP A 127 -2.80 -1.79 6.50
N VAL A 128 -1.57 -2.10 6.93
CA VAL A 128 -0.34 -2.03 6.10
C VAL A 128 -0.47 -2.93 4.88
N LEU A 129 -0.82 -4.21 5.08
CA LEU A 129 -0.94 -5.18 3.98
C LEU A 129 -2.07 -4.81 3.01
N ASN A 130 -3.22 -4.39 3.53
CA ASN A 130 -4.35 -3.93 2.72
C ASN A 130 -3.96 -2.73 1.86
N GLY A 131 -3.20 -1.79 2.43
CA GLY A 131 -2.67 -0.64 1.71
C GLY A 131 -1.65 -1.03 0.66
N PHE A 132 -0.68 -1.85 1.02
CA PHE A 132 0.37 -2.34 0.13
C PHE A 132 -0.24 -3.06 -1.09
N PHE A 133 -1.09 -4.08 -0.88
CA PHE A 133 -1.68 -4.83 -1.99
C PHE A 133 -2.57 -3.96 -2.89
N LEU A 134 -3.38 -3.08 -2.32
CA LEU A 134 -4.22 -2.18 -3.10
C LEU A 134 -3.36 -1.19 -3.91
N TYR A 135 -2.32 -0.63 -3.31
CA TYR A 135 -1.38 0.26 -3.98
C TYR A 135 -0.65 -0.44 -5.13
N SER A 136 -0.13 -1.65 -4.92
CA SER A 136 0.53 -2.45 -5.96
C SER A 136 -0.39 -2.78 -7.14
N LEU A 137 -1.68 -3.08 -6.87
CA LEU A 137 -2.66 -3.29 -7.94
C LEU A 137 -2.97 -2.00 -8.70
N LEU A 138 -3.07 -0.86 -8.02
CA LEU A 138 -3.29 0.43 -8.68
C LEU A 138 -2.09 0.84 -9.55
N LEU A 139 -0.86 0.60 -9.08
CA LEU A 139 0.36 0.80 -9.87
C LEU A 139 0.36 -0.06 -11.14
N GLU A 140 0.12 -1.37 -11.01
CA GLU A 140 0.08 -2.28 -12.17
C GLU A 140 -0.99 -1.87 -13.19
N LYS A 141 -2.19 -1.51 -12.72
CA LYS A 141 -3.25 -1.04 -13.63
C LYS A 141 -2.89 0.28 -14.29
N ALA A 142 -2.24 1.20 -13.56
CA ALA A 142 -1.77 2.46 -14.12
C ALA A 142 -0.70 2.26 -15.21
N GLU A 143 0.29 1.40 -14.96
CA GLU A 143 1.33 1.02 -15.93
C GLU A 143 0.73 0.43 -17.21
N ARG A 144 -0.26 -0.47 -17.05
CA ARG A 144 -0.98 -1.09 -18.16
C ARG A 144 -2.07 -0.21 -18.78
N ARG A 145 -2.22 1.05 -18.33
CA ARG A 145 -3.27 1.99 -18.77
C ARG A 145 -4.68 1.38 -18.69
N SER A 146 -4.94 0.64 -17.61
CA SER A 146 -6.20 -0.04 -17.33
C SER A 146 -6.77 0.41 -15.98
N ILE A 147 -7.92 -0.12 -15.60
CA ILE A 147 -8.62 0.29 -14.37
C ILE A 147 -8.85 -0.92 -13.48
N LEU A 148 -8.61 -0.74 -12.18
CA LEU A 148 -8.90 -1.76 -11.17
C LEU A 148 -10.41 -1.84 -10.91
N VAL A 149 -10.98 -3.03 -11.05
CA VAL A 149 -12.38 -3.32 -10.75
C VAL A 149 -12.45 -4.49 -9.77
N LEU A 150 -13.12 -4.30 -8.65
CA LEU A 150 -13.24 -5.29 -7.59
C LEU A 150 -14.72 -5.51 -7.20
N ALA A 151 -15.02 -6.64 -6.59
CA ALA A 151 -16.33 -6.88 -5.99
C ALA A 151 -16.58 -5.89 -4.84
N HIS A 152 -17.73 -5.21 -4.85
CA HIS A 152 -18.08 -4.26 -3.80
C HIS A 152 -18.50 -4.98 -2.51
N ASP A 153 -19.44 -5.92 -2.63
CA ASP A 153 -20.11 -6.61 -1.51
C ASP A 153 -19.27 -7.69 -0.82
N GLU A 154 -17.99 -7.82 -1.18
CA GLU A 154 -17.10 -8.76 -0.51
C GLU A 154 -16.87 -8.37 0.96
N SER A 155 -17.04 -9.34 1.84
CA SER A 155 -17.05 -9.16 3.29
C SER A 155 -15.68 -8.77 3.85
N THR A 156 -14.60 -9.20 3.19
CA THR A 156 -13.22 -8.97 3.65
C THR A 156 -12.38 -8.29 2.59
N GLN A 157 -11.43 -7.46 3.00
CA GLN A 157 -10.48 -6.85 2.07
C GLN A 157 -9.61 -7.91 1.37
N LYS A 158 -9.24 -8.99 2.09
CA LYS A 158 -8.55 -10.16 1.52
C LYS A 158 -9.36 -10.81 0.40
N GLY A 159 -10.63 -11.13 0.63
CA GLY A 159 -11.50 -11.69 -0.40
C GLY A 159 -11.64 -10.75 -1.60
N ARG A 160 -11.71 -9.44 -1.34
CA ARG A 160 -11.89 -8.42 -2.38
C ARG A 160 -10.68 -8.32 -3.29
N LEU A 161 -9.47 -8.33 -2.72
CA LEU A 161 -8.21 -8.19 -3.46
C LEU A 161 -7.72 -9.50 -4.06
N GLY A 162 -8.07 -10.64 -3.44
CA GLY A 162 -7.57 -11.97 -3.80
C GLY A 162 -7.65 -12.31 -5.30
N PRO A 163 -8.81 -12.16 -5.96
CA PRO A 163 -8.93 -12.45 -7.40
C PRO A 163 -7.99 -11.59 -8.26
N ALA A 164 -7.89 -10.28 -7.98
CA ALA A 164 -7.04 -9.38 -8.74
C ALA A 164 -5.54 -9.66 -8.49
N LEU A 165 -5.17 -10.04 -7.27
CA LEU A 165 -3.80 -10.46 -6.95
C LEU A 165 -3.45 -11.79 -7.66
N ALA A 166 -4.38 -12.74 -7.71
CA ALA A 166 -4.19 -13.99 -8.43
C ALA A 166 -4.03 -13.76 -9.95
N GLU A 167 -4.86 -12.88 -10.53
CA GLU A 167 -4.73 -12.45 -11.93
C GLU A 167 -3.36 -11.82 -12.20
N ARG A 168 -2.93 -10.89 -11.33
CA ARG A 168 -1.61 -10.25 -11.43
C ARG A 168 -0.48 -11.28 -11.35
N ASN A 169 -0.53 -12.19 -10.39
CA ASN A 169 0.51 -13.21 -10.22
C ASN A 169 0.60 -14.09 -11.48
N LYS A 170 -0.55 -14.55 -12.00
CA LYS A 170 -0.61 -15.33 -13.24
C LYS A 170 -0.09 -14.54 -14.45
N ALA A 171 -0.37 -13.24 -14.52
CA ALA A 171 0.15 -12.38 -15.58
C ALA A 171 1.66 -12.11 -15.47
N MET A 172 2.26 -12.35 -14.30
CA MET A 172 3.71 -12.25 -14.06
C MET A 172 4.44 -13.58 -14.21
N GLU A 173 3.74 -14.70 -14.36
CA GLU A 173 4.36 -16.00 -14.62
C GLU A 173 5.01 -16.02 -16.01
N GLY A 174 6.26 -16.50 -16.09
CA GLY A 174 7.03 -16.56 -17.33
C GLY A 174 7.37 -15.16 -17.86
N ILE A 175 7.03 -14.91 -19.14
CA ILE A 175 7.37 -13.68 -19.89
C ILE A 175 6.72 -12.39 -19.35
N GLY A 176 5.92 -12.48 -18.29
CA GLY A 176 5.20 -11.36 -17.71
C GLY A 176 6.05 -10.40 -16.89
N GLN A 177 7.27 -10.79 -16.52
CA GLN A 177 8.22 -9.93 -15.80
C GLN A 177 9.06 -9.14 -16.79
N GLU A 178 9.26 -7.85 -16.53
CA GLU A 178 10.09 -6.98 -17.39
C GLU A 178 11.54 -7.50 -17.49
N ALA A 179 12.05 -8.06 -16.40
CA ALA A 179 13.37 -8.69 -16.35
C ALA A 179 13.38 -10.16 -16.81
N TYR A 180 12.28 -10.72 -17.33
CA TYR A 180 12.27 -12.11 -17.82
C TYR A 180 13.35 -12.41 -18.89
N PRO A 181 13.59 -11.56 -19.91
CA PRO A 181 14.65 -11.82 -20.88
C PRO A 181 16.05 -11.47 -20.35
N HIS A 182 16.20 -11.09 -19.08
CA HIS A 182 17.49 -10.70 -18.53
C HIS A 182 18.40 -11.93 -18.39
N ALA A 183 19.39 -12.01 -19.28
CA ALA A 183 20.51 -12.95 -19.19
C ALA A 183 21.77 -12.15 -18.89
N CYS A 184 22.18 -12.12 -17.62
CA CYS A 184 23.50 -11.68 -17.22
C CYS A 184 24.23 -12.82 -16.50
N ASP A 185 25.55 -12.70 -16.39
CA ASP A 185 26.42 -13.70 -15.76
C ASP A 185 26.11 -13.94 -14.26
N LEU A 186 25.25 -13.12 -13.64
CA LEU A 186 24.76 -13.30 -12.28
C LEU A 186 23.46 -14.13 -12.22
N CYS A 187 22.54 -13.95 -13.15
CA CYS A 187 21.23 -14.60 -13.15
C CYS A 187 21.22 -15.92 -13.93
N PHE A 188 22.15 -16.05 -14.89
CA PHE A 188 22.31 -17.20 -15.76
C PHE A 188 23.80 -17.38 -16.04
N PHE A 189 24.42 -18.40 -15.45
CA PHE A 189 25.81 -18.72 -15.71
C PHE A 189 25.93 -20.04 -16.46
N VAL A 190 26.65 -20.00 -17.58
CA VAL A 190 27.03 -21.18 -18.35
C VAL A 190 28.46 -21.53 -17.96
N PHE A 191 28.69 -22.78 -17.58
CA PHE A 191 30.02 -23.28 -17.23
C PHE A 191 30.29 -24.58 -17.97
N GLU A 192 31.56 -24.81 -18.32
CA GLU A 192 31.99 -26.11 -18.82
C GLU A 192 32.14 -27.10 -17.65
N ASP A 193 31.54 -28.28 -17.80
CA ASP A 193 31.77 -29.39 -16.89
C ASP A 193 33.13 -30.07 -17.15
N GLY A 194 33.47 -31.05 -16.31
CA GLY A 194 34.74 -31.80 -16.42
C GLY A 194 34.91 -32.58 -17.73
N ASP A 195 33.85 -32.76 -18.50
CA ASP A 195 33.83 -33.47 -19.78
C ASP A 195 33.82 -32.49 -20.98
N GLY A 196 33.89 -31.18 -20.74
CA GLY A 196 33.89 -30.14 -21.77
C GLY A 196 32.50 -29.82 -22.34
N ASN A 197 31.41 -30.25 -21.68
CA ASN A 197 30.06 -29.88 -22.07
C ASN A 197 29.64 -28.58 -21.39
N LEU A 198 28.92 -27.73 -22.13
CA LEU A 198 28.32 -26.52 -21.59
C LEU A 198 27.08 -26.88 -20.76
N SER A 199 27.16 -26.66 -19.46
CA SER A 199 26.06 -26.76 -18.51
C SER A 199 25.56 -25.34 -18.16
N ALA A 200 24.25 -25.18 -18.05
CA ALA A 200 23.63 -23.93 -17.61
C ALA A 200 22.87 -24.15 -16.30
N ASN A 201 23.11 -23.28 -15.32
CA ASN A 201 22.31 -23.23 -14.11
C ASN A 201 21.53 -21.90 -14.07
N SER A 202 20.23 -22.01 -13.82
CA SER A 202 19.37 -20.86 -13.54
C SER A 202 19.09 -20.83 -12.05
N ILE A 203 19.12 -19.64 -11.44
CA ILE A 203 18.90 -19.45 -9.99
C ILE A 203 17.39 -19.41 -9.65
N TYR A 204 16.51 -19.75 -10.59
CA TYR A 204 15.04 -19.68 -10.45
C TYR A 204 14.39 -21.06 -10.30
#